data_AF-A0A210PDC0-F1
#
_entry.id   AF-A0A210PDC0-F1
#
_cell.length_a   1.000
_cell.length_b   1.000
_cell.length_c   1.000
_cell.angle_alpha   90.00
_cell.angle_beta   90.00
_cell.angle_gamma   90.00
#
_symmetry.space_group_name_H-M   'P 1'
#
loop_
_entity.id
_entity.type
_entity.pdbx_description
1 polymer ?
#
loop_
_entity_poly.entity_id
_entity_poly.type
_entity_poly.pdbx_seq_one_letter_code
_entity_poly.pdbx_strand_id
1 'polypeptide(L)'
;MEQHAIILKIGPYQKLSFFKRAYVNNSIVHSKNYRCVVKRNNTVVRYGSDDFGHIVQFVKLYKQCQNAHVCNTQNAHVCNTNCACKTPIYLAVIDTVSKLPLQLSTDRVSKAHVSNVVPVSHPSGILQAIHVEDINAVCVWMPVSNELCFVAVNVNKIEKE
;
A
#
# COMPACT_ATOMS: atom_id res chain seq x y z
N MET A 1 7.96 -6.59 12.81
CA MET A 1 6.81 -5.65 12.70
C MET A 1 5.97 -5.92 11.46
N GLU A 2 6.55 -5.99 10.27
CA GLU A 2 5.81 -6.24 9.01
C GLU A 2 5.01 -7.55 9.02
N GLN A 3 5.61 -8.65 9.49
CA GLN A 3 4.90 -9.94 9.63
C GLN A 3 3.70 -9.86 10.57
N HIS A 4 3.77 -9.03 11.62
CA HIS A 4 2.66 -8.84 12.55
C HIS A 4 1.48 -8.15 11.85
N ALA A 5 1.73 -7.07 11.09
CA ALA A 5 0.70 -6.40 10.29
C ALA A 5 0.04 -7.35 9.27
N ILE A 6 0.83 -8.24 8.65
CA ILE A 6 0.34 -9.25 7.73
C ILE A 6 -0.56 -10.27 8.45
N ILE A 7 -0.11 -10.81 9.59
CA ILE A 7 -0.88 -11.79 10.38
C ILE A 7 -2.19 -11.16 10.87
N LEU A 8 -2.18 -9.90 11.31
CA LEU A 8 -3.40 -9.20 11.71
C LEU A 8 -4.40 -9.07 10.55
N LYS A 9 -3.93 -8.89 9.31
CA LYS A 9 -4.79 -8.71 8.14
C LYS A 9 -5.36 -10.02 7.59
N ILE A 10 -4.55 -11.08 7.51
CA ILE A 10 -4.92 -12.32 6.80
C ILE A 10 -4.87 -13.59 7.64
N GLY A 11 -4.36 -13.51 8.87
CA GLY A 11 -4.11 -14.65 9.74
C GLY A 11 -2.81 -15.40 9.43
N PRO A 12 -2.68 -16.65 9.92
CA PRO A 12 -1.52 -17.50 9.66
C PRO A 12 -1.32 -17.83 8.17
N TYR A 13 -0.07 -17.86 7.72
CA TYR A 13 0.32 -18.17 6.35
C TYR A 13 1.35 -19.30 6.30
N GLN A 14 1.40 -20.03 5.19
CA GLN A 14 2.34 -21.12 4.98
C GLN A 14 3.60 -20.66 4.23
N LYS A 15 3.40 -19.84 3.19
CA LYS A 15 4.48 -19.36 2.33
C LYS A 15 4.35 -17.86 2.12
N LEU A 16 5.47 -17.17 2.21
CA LEU A 16 5.56 -15.72 2.04
C LEU A 16 6.79 -15.37 1.21
N SER A 17 6.61 -14.41 0.30
CA SER A 17 7.66 -13.90 -0.57
C SER A 17 7.52 -12.39 -0.74
N PHE A 18 8.64 -11.72 -0.80
CA PHE A 18 8.72 -10.26 -0.86
C PHE A 18 9.06 -9.79 -2.27
N PHE A 19 8.46 -8.70 -2.71
CA PHE A 19 8.78 -8.07 -3.99
C PHE A 19 8.73 -6.55 -3.88
N LYS A 20 9.40 -5.86 -4.81
CA LYS A 20 9.69 -4.41 -4.66
C LYS A 20 8.74 -3.49 -5.42
N ARG A 21 8.03 -4.01 -6.43
CA ARG A 21 7.19 -3.20 -7.32
C ARG A 21 5.91 -3.93 -7.70
N ALA A 22 4.81 -3.19 -7.78
CA ALA A 22 3.53 -3.67 -8.27
C ALA A 22 3.04 -2.75 -9.39
N TYR A 23 2.37 -3.34 -10.39
CA TYR A 23 1.60 -2.56 -11.37
C TYR A 23 0.15 -2.51 -10.89
N VAL A 24 -0.33 -1.32 -10.55
CA VAL A 24 -1.67 -1.09 -9.98
C VAL A 24 -2.28 0.13 -10.65
N ASN A 25 -3.53 0.03 -11.11
CA ASN A 25 -4.28 1.14 -11.73
C ASN A 25 -3.44 1.95 -12.74
N ASN A 26 -2.84 1.25 -13.70
CA ASN A 26 -1.99 1.81 -14.74
C ASN A 26 -0.79 2.62 -14.22
N SER A 27 -0.27 2.25 -13.06
CA SER A 27 0.84 2.94 -12.40
C SER A 27 1.79 1.92 -11.80
N ILE A 28 3.10 2.16 -11.92
CA ILE A 28 4.10 1.37 -11.21
C ILE A 28 4.26 1.98 -9.82
N VAL A 29 3.87 1.21 -8.81
CA VAL A 29 4.08 1.52 -7.40
C VAL A 29 5.31 0.76 -6.92
N HIS A 30 6.16 1.40 -6.13
CA HIS A 30 7.37 0.77 -5.59
C HIS A 30 7.44 0.88 -4.07
N SER A 31 8.13 -0.06 -3.43
CA SER A 31 8.39 -0.06 -1.99
C SER A 31 9.55 0.87 -1.62
N LYS A 32 9.63 1.35 -0.37
CA LYS A 32 10.79 2.08 0.17
C LYS A 32 12.12 1.34 -0.07
N ASN A 33 12.10 0.01 -0.08
CA ASN A 33 13.27 -0.85 -0.34
C ASN A 33 13.73 -0.90 -1.82
N TYR A 34 13.02 -0.22 -2.72
CA TYR A 34 13.42 -0.07 -4.11
C TYR A 34 14.21 1.24 -4.28
N ARG A 35 15.52 1.13 -4.44
CA ARG A 35 16.36 2.26 -4.83
C ARG A 35 16.19 2.51 -6.33
N CYS A 36 15.43 3.54 -6.70
CA CYS A 36 15.42 4.04 -8.06
C CYS A 36 16.45 5.15 -8.20
N VAL A 37 17.33 5.05 -9.20
CA VAL A 37 18.45 6.00 -9.41
C VAL A 37 18.01 7.24 -10.21
N VAL A 38 16.83 7.21 -10.86
CA VAL A 38 16.47 8.21 -11.89
C VAL A 38 14.98 8.61 -11.96
N LYS A 39 14.07 8.00 -11.18
CA LYS A 39 12.62 8.28 -11.29
C LYS A 39 11.98 8.80 -10.02
N ARG A 40 10.81 9.42 -10.23
CA ARG A 40 9.86 9.90 -9.23
C ARG A 40 9.61 8.86 -8.14
N ASN A 41 9.58 9.33 -6.90
CA ASN A 41 9.33 8.46 -5.76
C ASN A 41 7.84 8.10 -5.65
N ASN A 42 7.45 6.97 -6.25
CA ASN A 42 6.11 6.38 -6.21
C ASN A 42 5.86 5.49 -4.99
N THR A 43 6.48 5.77 -3.82
CA THR A 43 6.24 4.97 -2.61
C THR A 43 4.97 5.37 -1.87
N VAL A 44 4.44 6.56 -2.12
CA VAL A 44 3.23 7.04 -1.43
C VAL A 44 2.02 6.74 -2.26
N VAL A 45 1.00 6.17 -1.61
CA VAL A 45 -0.24 5.80 -2.26
C VAL A 45 -1.43 6.35 -1.51
N ARG A 46 -2.51 6.55 -2.25
CA ARG A 46 -3.87 6.62 -1.72
C ARG A 46 -4.50 5.23 -1.78
N TYR A 47 -5.17 4.82 -0.72
CA TYR A 47 -5.83 3.51 -0.64
C TYR A 47 -7.19 3.60 0.07
N GLY A 48 -7.99 2.53 -0.06
CA GLY A 48 -9.29 2.43 0.61
C GLY A 48 -10.25 3.54 0.17
N SER A 49 -10.93 4.17 1.12
CA SER A 49 -11.87 5.26 0.84
C SER A 49 -11.13 6.56 0.47
N ASP A 50 -10.15 6.97 1.27
CA ASP A 50 -9.31 8.14 0.98
C ASP A 50 -8.07 8.21 1.91
N ASP A 51 -7.53 7.07 2.32
CA ASP A 51 -6.39 7.02 3.25
C ASP A 51 -5.05 7.10 2.52
N PHE A 52 -3.99 7.45 3.23
CA PHE A 52 -2.65 7.63 2.67
C PHE A 52 -1.59 6.86 3.45
N GLY A 53 -0.53 6.46 2.77
CA GLY A 53 0.62 5.90 3.44
C GLY A 53 1.77 5.57 2.50
N HIS A 54 2.91 5.23 3.10
CA HIS A 54 4.08 4.81 2.36
C HIS A 54 4.18 3.29 2.27
N ILE A 55 4.34 2.77 1.06
CA ILE A 55 4.63 1.36 0.83
C ILE A 55 6.02 1.05 1.39
N VAL A 56 6.07 0.30 2.49
CA VAL A 56 7.30 -0.23 3.04
C VAL A 56 7.79 -1.40 2.20
N GLN A 57 6.88 -2.32 1.87
CA GLN A 57 7.20 -3.59 1.21
C GLN A 57 5.95 -4.22 0.58
N PHE A 58 6.09 -4.92 -0.55
CA PHE A 58 5.03 -5.78 -1.06
C PHE A 58 5.28 -7.25 -0.75
N VAL A 59 4.18 -7.99 -0.63
CA VAL A 59 4.17 -9.38 -0.18
C VAL A 59 3.22 -10.19 -1.04
N LYS A 60 3.69 -11.36 -1.48
CA LYS A 60 2.87 -12.44 -2.03
C LYS A 60 2.90 -13.58 -1.04
N LEU A 61 1.71 -14.05 -0.62
CA LEU A 61 1.59 -15.12 0.36
C LEU A 61 0.49 -16.13 0.02
N TYR A 62 0.53 -17.27 0.71
CA TYR A 62 -0.48 -18.31 0.68
C TYR A 62 -0.92 -18.61 2.11
N LYS A 63 -2.24 -18.60 2.35
CA LYS A 63 -2.82 -18.89 3.68
C LYS A 63 -2.46 -20.29 4.15
N GLN A 64 -2.33 -20.47 5.47
CA GLN A 64 -2.20 -21.81 6.03
C GLN A 64 -3.51 -22.59 5.84
N CYS A 65 -3.43 -23.84 5.40
CA CYS A 65 -4.62 -24.67 5.24
C CYS A 65 -5.14 -25.09 6.63
N GLN A 66 -6.35 -24.64 7.01
CA GLN A 66 -6.96 -25.02 8.29
C GLN A 66 -7.44 -26.48 8.29
N ASN A 67 -7.73 -27.04 7.11
CA ASN A 67 -8.23 -28.41 6.95
C ASN A 67 -7.16 -29.36 6.38
N ALA A 68 -5.93 -29.29 6.87
CA ALA A 68 -4.90 -30.25 6.50
C ALA A 68 -5.37 -31.71 6.74
N HIS A 69 -6.24 -31.91 7.75
CA HIS A 69 -6.86 -33.20 8.14
C HIS A 69 -8.09 -33.65 7.33
N VAL A 70 -8.67 -32.81 6.47
CA VAL A 70 -9.69 -33.23 5.47
C VAL A 70 -9.05 -33.39 4.09
N CYS A 71 -7.82 -32.90 3.92
CA CYS A 71 -7.01 -33.03 2.72
C CYS A 71 -6.07 -34.26 2.75
N ASN A 72 -6.22 -35.16 3.74
CA ASN A 72 -5.32 -36.28 3.98
C ASN A 72 -6.02 -37.63 4.23
N THR A 73 -7.33 -37.76 4.01
CA THR A 73 -7.98 -39.07 4.00
C THR A 73 -7.85 -39.73 2.61
N GLN A 74 -6.86 -40.63 2.53
CA GLN A 74 -6.65 -41.68 1.52
C GLN A 74 -6.38 -41.29 0.05
N ASN A 75 -6.10 -40.02 -0.23
CA ASN A 75 -5.26 -39.61 -1.37
C ASN A 75 -4.41 -38.41 -0.92
N ALA A 76 -3.21 -38.69 -0.42
CA ALA A 76 -2.29 -37.67 0.03
C ALA A 76 -2.07 -36.62 -1.07
N HIS A 77 -2.02 -35.34 -0.68
CA HIS A 77 -1.56 -34.19 -1.48
C HIS A 77 -2.52 -33.36 -2.35
N VAL A 78 -3.85 -33.48 -2.23
CA VAL A 78 -4.73 -32.60 -3.01
C VAL A 78 -5.74 -31.86 -2.12
N CYS A 79 -5.29 -30.77 -1.48
CA CYS A 79 -6.23 -29.67 -1.19
C CYS A 79 -6.90 -29.31 -2.53
N ASN A 80 -8.23 -29.26 -2.57
CA ASN A 80 -9.02 -29.07 -3.80
C ASN A 80 -8.41 -27.94 -4.65
N THR A 81 -8.43 -28.00 -5.98
CA THR A 81 -7.92 -26.92 -6.84
C THR A 81 -8.53 -25.55 -6.48
N ASN A 82 -9.74 -25.53 -5.92
CA ASN A 82 -10.47 -24.31 -5.52
C ASN A 82 -10.25 -23.90 -4.05
N CYS A 83 -9.30 -24.53 -3.37
CA CYS A 83 -9.00 -24.32 -1.96
C CYS A 83 -8.25 -22.98 -1.79
N ALA A 84 -8.74 -22.09 -0.92
CA ALA A 84 -8.23 -20.72 -0.77
C ALA A 84 -6.74 -20.62 -0.40
N CYS A 85 -6.14 -21.67 0.18
CA CYS A 85 -4.69 -21.69 0.45
C CYS A 85 -3.82 -21.93 -0.80
N LYS A 86 -4.41 -22.27 -1.95
CA LYS A 86 -3.72 -22.33 -3.25
C LYS A 86 -3.76 -21.02 -4.03
N THR A 87 -4.63 -20.09 -3.64
CA THR A 87 -4.74 -18.78 -4.30
C THR A 87 -3.73 -17.82 -3.68
N PRO A 88 -2.83 -17.21 -4.47
CA PRO A 88 -1.90 -16.22 -3.94
C PRO A 88 -2.65 -14.95 -3.53
N ILE A 89 -2.31 -14.42 -2.36
CA ILE A 89 -2.79 -13.12 -1.88
C ILE A 89 -1.64 -12.13 -2.01
N TYR A 90 -1.92 -10.96 -2.57
CA TYR A 90 -0.97 -9.87 -2.73
C TYR A 90 -1.33 -8.73 -1.79
N LEU A 91 -0.40 -8.42 -0.89
CA LEU A 91 -0.55 -7.35 0.09
C LEU A 91 0.53 -6.29 -0.08
N ALA A 92 0.20 -5.07 0.30
CA ALA A 92 1.15 -4.01 0.57
C ALA A 92 1.23 -3.77 2.07
N VAL A 93 2.44 -3.73 2.62
CA VAL A 93 2.69 -3.26 3.98
C VAL A 93 2.97 -1.77 3.90
N ILE A 94 2.16 -1.00 4.63
CA ILE A 94 2.10 0.45 4.58
C ILE A 94 2.41 1.03 5.95
N ASP A 95 3.26 2.05 5.95
CA ASP A 95 3.47 2.96 7.07
C ASP A 95 2.46 4.10 6.96
N THR A 96 1.49 4.13 7.88
CA THR A 96 0.29 4.96 7.77
C THR A 96 0.59 6.42 8.08
N VAL A 97 -0.13 7.32 7.41
CA VAL A 97 -0.13 8.76 7.72
C VAL A 97 -1.55 9.21 8.07
N SER A 98 -1.66 10.17 9.00
CA SER A 98 -2.94 10.71 9.42
C SER A 98 -3.21 12.03 8.68
N LYS A 99 -4.43 12.24 8.20
CA LYS A 99 -4.83 13.56 7.69
C LYS A 99 -4.87 14.57 8.82
N LEU A 100 -4.43 15.78 8.52
CA LEU A 100 -4.51 16.90 9.45
C LEU A 100 -5.73 17.76 9.13
N PRO A 101 -6.44 18.30 10.13
CA PRO A 101 -7.61 19.17 9.94
C PRO A 101 -7.18 20.60 9.54
N LEU A 102 -6.19 20.73 8.66
CA LEU A 102 -5.71 22.01 8.16
C LEU A 102 -6.43 22.34 6.86
N GLN A 103 -7.03 23.52 6.79
CA GLN A 103 -7.55 24.04 5.54
C GLN A 103 -6.49 24.91 4.89
N LEU A 104 -6.11 24.57 3.66
CA LEU A 104 -5.27 25.43 2.84
C LEU A 104 -6.03 26.72 2.53
N SER A 105 -5.35 27.85 2.66
CA SER A 105 -5.95 29.15 2.38
C SER A 105 -6.44 29.21 0.93
N THR A 106 -7.63 29.77 0.74
CA THR A 106 -8.12 30.12 -0.59
C THR A 106 -7.54 31.47 -0.97
N ASP A 107 -7.00 31.58 -2.17
CA ASP A 107 -6.56 32.87 -2.69
C ASP A 107 -7.79 33.80 -2.80
N ARG A 108 -7.69 34.98 -2.17
CA ARG A 108 -8.79 35.96 -2.16
C ARG A 108 -9.05 36.56 -3.55
N VAL A 109 -8.06 36.52 -4.44
CA VAL A 109 -8.14 37.10 -5.78
C VAL A 109 -8.73 36.11 -6.78
N SER A 110 -8.13 34.92 -6.90
CA SER A 110 -8.60 33.91 -7.86
C SER A 110 -9.70 33.00 -7.33
N LYS A 111 -9.98 33.01 -6.01
CA LYS A 111 -10.78 31.99 -5.30
C LYS A 111 -10.30 30.56 -5.59
N ALA A 112 -9.04 30.39 -6.02
CA ALA A 112 -8.49 29.09 -6.35
C ALA A 112 -8.49 28.21 -5.10
N HIS A 113 -9.07 27.02 -5.24
CA HIS A 113 -9.11 26.01 -4.21
C HIS A 113 -8.14 24.89 -4.60
N VAL A 114 -7.16 24.62 -3.73
CA VAL A 114 -6.18 23.54 -3.95
C VAL A 114 -6.77 22.23 -3.43
N SER A 115 -7.61 21.57 -4.22
CA SER A 115 -8.22 20.28 -3.87
C SER A 115 -7.25 19.10 -3.97
N ASN A 116 -6.13 19.28 -4.66
CA ASN A 116 -5.21 18.21 -5.02
C ASN A 116 -4.08 18.02 -3.99
N VAL A 117 -4.05 18.81 -2.92
CA VAL A 117 -2.99 18.77 -1.91
C VAL A 117 -3.64 18.58 -0.55
N VAL A 118 -3.27 17.49 0.13
CA VAL A 118 -3.85 17.12 1.42
C VAL A 118 -2.78 17.23 2.50
N PRO A 119 -3.01 18.01 3.58
CA PRO A 119 -2.11 18.06 4.72
C PRO A 119 -2.21 16.76 5.53
N VAL A 120 -1.05 16.22 5.87
CA VAL A 120 -0.93 14.97 6.62
C VAL A 120 0.20 15.04 7.64
N SER A 121 0.16 14.17 8.64
CA SER A 121 1.25 13.97 9.58
C SER A 121 2.45 13.31 8.90
N HIS A 122 3.60 13.33 9.55
CA HIS A 122 4.67 12.40 9.23
C HIS A 122 4.21 10.93 9.38
N PRO A 123 4.91 9.98 8.71
CA PRO A 123 4.64 8.56 8.88
C PRO A 123 4.75 8.15 10.35
N SER A 124 3.71 7.46 10.82
CA SER A 124 3.54 7.14 12.23
C SER A 124 4.47 6.03 12.74
N GLY A 125 5.08 5.27 11.82
CA GLY A 125 5.77 4.02 12.14
C GLY A 125 4.82 2.86 12.41
N ILE A 126 3.50 3.11 12.42
CA ILE A 126 2.47 2.08 12.56
C ILE A 126 2.30 1.42 11.20
N LEU A 127 2.58 0.12 11.17
CA LEU A 127 2.48 -0.67 9.96
C LEU A 127 1.11 -1.34 9.83
N GLN A 128 0.50 -1.22 8.67
CA GLN A 128 -0.75 -1.87 8.29
C GLN A 128 -0.55 -2.67 7.00
N ALA A 129 -1.17 -3.84 6.88
CA ALA A 129 -1.26 -4.56 5.62
C ALA A 129 -2.60 -4.30 4.94
N ILE A 130 -2.56 -3.95 3.65
CA ILE A 130 -3.76 -3.77 2.80
C ILE A 130 -3.67 -4.68 1.58
N HIS A 131 -4.78 -4.95 0.92
CA HIS A 131 -4.73 -5.63 -0.37
C HIS A 131 -4.11 -4.70 -1.41
N VAL A 132 -3.32 -5.25 -2.33
CA VAL A 132 -2.74 -4.44 -3.43
C VAL A 132 -3.84 -3.82 -4.30
N GLU A 133 -5.00 -4.48 -4.41
CA GLU A 133 -6.17 -3.97 -5.13
C GLU A 133 -6.83 -2.76 -4.48
N ASP A 134 -6.62 -2.55 -3.17
CA ASP A 134 -7.14 -1.40 -2.43
C ASP A 134 -6.33 -0.11 -2.72
N ILE A 135 -5.24 -0.20 -3.49
CA ILE A 135 -4.41 0.95 -3.87
C ILE A 135 -5.07 1.68 -5.04
N ASN A 136 -5.51 2.91 -4.79
CA ASN A 136 -6.27 3.68 -5.76
C ASN A 136 -5.35 4.46 -6.70
N ALA A 137 -4.32 5.12 -6.15
CA ALA A 137 -3.43 5.99 -6.93
C ALA A 137 -2.06 6.16 -6.25
N VAL A 138 -1.05 6.46 -7.07
CA VAL A 138 0.24 6.98 -6.59
C VAL A 138 0.10 8.47 -6.29
N CYS A 139 0.71 8.90 -5.18
CA CYS A 139 0.73 10.28 -4.74
C CYS A 139 2.17 10.81 -4.62
N VAL A 140 2.31 12.12 -4.45
CA VAL A 140 3.62 12.76 -4.22
C VAL A 140 3.71 13.21 -2.78
N TRP A 141 4.76 12.77 -2.11
CA TRP A 141 5.12 13.20 -0.78
C TRP A 141 5.87 14.53 -0.80
N MET A 142 5.45 15.46 0.04
CA MET A 142 6.06 16.78 0.17
C MET A 142 6.25 17.09 1.67
N PRO A 143 7.41 16.73 2.25
CA PRO A 143 7.70 17.05 3.64
C PRO A 143 8.01 18.54 3.79
N VAL A 144 7.46 19.19 4.82
CA VAL A 144 7.71 20.61 5.11
C VAL A 144 8.39 20.78 6.46
N SER A 145 7.90 20.08 7.48
CA SER A 145 8.51 20.02 8.81
C SER A 145 8.24 18.66 9.45
N ASN A 146 8.84 18.39 10.61
CA ASN A 146 8.63 17.16 11.37
C ASN A 146 7.17 16.91 11.78
N GLU A 147 6.32 17.95 11.76
CA GLU A 147 4.91 17.86 12.17
C GLU A 147 3.95 17.98 10.99
N LEU A 148 4.40 18.56 9.87
CA LEU A 148 3.56 18.86 8.72
C LEU A 148 4.17 18.36 7.43
N CYS A 149 3.40 17.53 6.75
CA CYS A 149 3.67 17.07 5.41
C CYS A 149 2.45 17.27 4.53
N PHE A 150 2.66 17.20 3.23
CA PHE A 150 1.59 17.24 2.26
C PHE A 150 1.67 16.06 1.30
N VAL A 151 0.50 15.62 0.85
CA VAL A 151 0.35 14.63 -0.20
C VAL A 151 -0.35 15.29 -1.38
N ALA A 152 0.31 15.33 -2.54
CA ALA A 152 -0.36 15.72 -3.78
C ALA A 152 -0.99 14.49 -4.44
N VAL A 153 -2.29 14.58 -4.74
CA VAL A 153 -3.10 13.59 -5.46
C VAL A 153 -3.29 14.01 -6.91
N ASN A 154 -3.64 13.05 -7.78
CA ASN A 154 -3.97 13.30 -9.21
C ASN A 154 -2.87 14.05 -9.99
N VAL A 155 -1.63 13.85 -9.58
CA VAL A 155 -0.52 14.62 -10.12
C VAL A 155 -0.25 14.18 -11.56
N ASN A 156 -0.06 15.13 -12.46
CA ASN A 156 0.19 14.86 -13.87
C ASN A 156 1.27 13.79 -14.07
N LYS A 157 0.97 12.82 -14.92
CA LYS A 157 1.81 11.65 -15.24
C LYS A 157 2.76 11.90 -16.41
N ILE A 158 2.89 13.15 -16.87
CA ILE A 158 3.80 13.51 -17.96
C ILE A 158 5.23 13.40 -17.40
N GLU A 159 5.85 12.24 -17.57
CA GLU A 159 7.29 12.08 -17.48
C GLU A 159 7.85 12.56 -18.83
N LYS A 160 8.73 13.57 -18.83
CA LYS A 160 9.52 13.88 -20.04
C LYS A 160 10.51 12.73 -20.23
N GLU A 161 10.47 12.10 -21.41
CA GLU A 161 11.51 11.17 -21.89
C GLU A 161 12.83 11.88 -22.11
#